data_AF-A0A6P2A5T1-F1
#
_entry.id   AF-A0A6P2A5T1-F1
#
_cell.length_a   1.000
_cell.length_b   1.000
_cell.length_c   1.000
_cell.angle_alpha   90.00
_cell.angle_beta   90.00
_cell.angle_gamma   90.00
#
_symmetry.space_group_name_H-M   'P 1'
#
loop_
_entity.id
_entity.type
_entity.pdbx_description
1 polymer ?
#
loop_
_entity_poly.entity_id
_entity_poly.type
_entity_poly.pdbx_seq_one_letter_code
_entity_poly.pdbx_strand_id
1 'polypeptide(L)'
;MIPLWFKLAYLAFVAVLVPVYLLEHGWMNFLWLSNVALFGGLVAAWLETRRLASMMLVAVLLLEMGWIVDFLGSLLLLGTTPFGAVDYMYNPELALSVRLLSLYHLLLPFVLLWLVWRLGYDRAAWKSWIPIGMGVLVLSFLLSSPERNVNWVWGPGGEPQQWMPPEAWLAVVLVICGVVWWITHLLIEHAGRRWGLRMSP
;
A
#
# COMPACT_ATOMS: atom_id res chain seq x y z
N MET A 1 7.26 11.15 20.15
CA MET A 1 6.54 12.28 19.53
C MET A 1 6.98 12.48 18.10
N ILE A 2 6.01 12.67 17.20
CA ILE A 2 6.23 12.93 15.78
C ILE A 2 6.26 14.45 15.56
N PRO A 3 7.27 15.01 14.88
CA PRO A 3 7.39 16.46 14.68
C PRO A 3 6.18 17.06 13.94
N LEU A 4 5.73 18.26 14.35
CA LEU A 4 4.58 18.93 13.74
C LEU A 4 4.81 19.23 12.24
N TRP A 5 6.01 19.66 11.86
CA TRP A 5 6.33 19.94 10.45
C TRP A 5 6.10 18.73 9.55
N PHE A 6 6.39 17.52 10.05
CA PHE A 6 6.18 16.28 9.32
C PHE A 6 4.69 16.00 9.15
N LYS A 7 3.91 16.16 10.23
CA LYS A 7 2.44 15.99 10.21
C LYS A 7 1.79 16.95 9.20
N LEU A 8 2.24 18.20 9.16
CA LEU A 8 1.74 19.22 8.23
C LEU A 8 2.15 18.92 6.78
N ALA A 9 3.40 18.50 6.54
CA ALA A 9 3.86 18.13 5.19
C ALA A 9 3.10 16.91 4.65
N TYR A 10 2.89 15.89 5.48
CA TYR A 10 2.11 14.70 5.12
C TYR A 10 0.64 15.08 4.83
N LEU A 11 0.03 15.91 5.69
CA LEU A 11 -1.33 16.40 5.45
C LEU A 11 -1.42 17.19 4.14
N ALA A 12 -0.47 18.10 3.88
CA ALA A 12 -0.44 18.88 2.66
C ALA A 12 -0.31 17.99 1.41
N PHE A 13 0.57 16.98 1.45
CA PHE A 13 0.70 16.00 0.37
C PHE A 13 -0.64 15.29 0.09
N VAL A 14 -1.29 14.77 1.14
CA VAL A 14 -2.60 14.10 1.01
C VAL A 14 -3.67 15.06 0.49
N ALA A 15 -3.70 16.30 0.96
CA ALA A 15 -4.66 17.32 0.52
C ALA A 15 -4.53 17.69 -0.96
N VAL A 16 -3.32 17.56 -1.54
CA VAL A 16 -3.09 17.71 -2.99
C VAL A 16 -3.44 16.43 -3.75
N LEU A 17 -3.02 15.28 -3.23
CA LEU A 17 -3.22 13.98 -3.89
C LEU A 17 -4.70 13.64 -4.05
N VAL A 18 -5.51 13.83 -3.02
CA VAL A 18 -6.93 13.45 -3.00
C VAL A 18 -7.73 14.07 -4.15
N PRO A 19 -7.76 15.39 -4.35
CA PRO A 19 -8.53 15.97 -5.45
C PRO A 19 -8.01 15.54 -6.83
N VAL A 20 -6.69 15.43 -7.01
CA VAL A 20 -6.10 15.00 -8.30
C VAL A 20 -6.51 13.57 -8.64
N TYR A 21 -6.38 12.65 -7.68
CA TYR A 21 -6.77 11.26 -7.88
C TYR A 21 -8.28 11.07 -8.02
N LEU A 22 -9.08 11.85 -7.28
CA LEU A 22 -10.53 11.77 -7.37
C LEU A 22 -11.02 12.17 -8.76
N LEU A 23 -10.43 13.20 -9.37
CA LEU A 23 -10.78 13.65 -10.71
C LEU A 23 -10.37 12.63 -11.79
N GLU A 24 -9.18 12.03 -11.69
CA GLU A 24 -8.68 11.09 -12.69
C GLU A 24 -9.30 9.70 -12.55
N HIS A 25 -9.27 9.13 -11.34
CA HIS A 25 -9.56 7.72 -11.10
C HIS A 25 -10.89 7.47 -10.39
N GLY A 26 -11.55 8.51 -9.89
CA GLY A 26 -12.73 8.39 -9.05
C GLY A 26 -12.42 7.86 -7.64
N TRP A 27 -13.46 7.77 -6.82
CA TRP A 27 -13.31 7.49 -5.39
C TRP A 27 -12.85 6.05 -5.08
N MET A 28 -13.16 5.07 -5.94
CA MET A 28 -12.75 3.68 -5.76
C MET A 28 -11.23 3.51 -5.71
N ASN A 29 -10.47 4.44 -6.31
CA ASN A 29 -9.01 4.44 -6.26
C ASN A 29 -8.47 4.49 -4.82
N PHE A 30 -9.22 5.06 -3.89
CA PHE A 30 -8.80 5.12 -2.49
C PHE A 30 -8.90 3.77 -1.75
N LEU A 31 -9.42 2.72 -2.40
CA LEU A 31 -9.38 1.35 -1.89
C LEU A 31 -8.05 0.63 -2.16
N TRP A 32 -7.17 1.17 -3.01
CA TRP A 32 -5.82 0.62 -3.15
C TRP A 32 -5.15 0.51 -1.78
N LEU A 33 -4.55 -0.63 -1.47
CA LEU A 33 -3.94 -0.89 -0.16
C LEU A 33 -2.88 0.18 0.18
N SER A 34 -2.16 0.68 -0.81
CA SER A 34 -1.22 1.79 -0.69
C SER A 34 -1.89 3.11 -0.27
N ASN A 35 -3.05 3.45 -0.83
CA ASN A 35 -3.83 4.63 -0.43
C ASN A 35 -4.41 4.45 0.98
N VAL A 36 -4.91 3.25 1.32
CA VAL A 36 -5.35 2.93 2.68
C VAL A 36 -4.21 3.11 3.68
N ALA A 37 -3.00 2.64 3.34
CA ALA A 37 -1.81 2.81 4.15
C ALA A 37 -1.32 4.27 4.21
N LEU A 38 -1.44 5.02 3.12
CA LEU A 38 -1.12 6.45 3.07
C LEU A 38 -2.02 7.24 4.02
N PHE A 39 -3.33 7.02 4.00
CA PHE A 39 -4.26 7.72 4.89
C PHE A 39 -4.15 7.22 6.33
N GLY A 40 -4.06 5.90 6.54
CA GLY A 40 -3.85 5.33 7.87
C GLY A 40 -2.53 5.77 8.50
N GLY A 41 -1.48 5.94 7.70
CA GLY A 41 -0.19 6.48 8.13
C GLY A 41 -0.28 7.94 8.58
N LEU A 42 -1.04 8.77 7.85
CA LEU A 42 -1.33 10.15 8.25
C LEU A 42 -2.07 10.19 9.60
N VAL A 43 -3.12 9.39 9.75
CA VAL A 43 -3.89 9.29 11.00
C VAL A 43 -2.99 8.80 12.15
N ALA A 44 -2.16 7.79 11.89
CA ALA A 44 -1.22 7.27 12.87
C ALA A 44 -0.18 8.31 13.30
N ALA A 45 0.29 9.15 12.38
CA ALA A 45 1.23 10.24 12.69
C ALA A 45 0.58 11.32 13.57
N TRP A 46 -0.68 11.69 13.30
CA TRP A 46 -1.40 12.70 14.08
C TRP A 46 -1.76 12.19 15.47
N LEU A 47 -2.36 11.00 15.56
CA LEU A 47 -2.79 10.39 16.82
C LEU A 47 -1.63 9.71 17.59
N GLU A 48 -0.46 9.59 16.96
CA GLU A 48 0.72 8.89 17.48
C GLU A 48 0.41 7.45 17.93
N THR A 49 -0.45 6.77 17.18
CA THR A 49 -0.91 5.42 17.52
C THR A 49 0.02 4.36 16.96
N ARG A 50 0.75 3.70 17.88
CA ARG A 50 1.64 2.57 17.56
C ARG A 50 0.95 1.48 16.75
N ARG A 51 -0.27 1.10 17.15
CA ARG A 51 -1.03 0.01 16.53
C ARG A 51 -1.35 0.31 15.06
N LEU A 52 -1.88 1.49 14.77
CA LEU A 52 -2.24 1.86 13.41
C LEU A 52 -1.00 1.99 12.51
N ALA A 53 0.08 2.62 13.00
CA ALA A 53 1.35 2.67 12.27
C ALA A 53 1.87 1.26 11.93
N SER A 54 1.80 0.34 12.89
CA SER A 54 2.21 -1.05 12.71
C SER A 54 1.30 -1.81 11.72
N MET A 55 -0.01 -1.57 11.77
CA MET A 55 -0.97 -2.15 10.81
C MET A 55 -0.67 -1.70 9.39
N MET A 56 -0.50 -0.38 9.18
CA MET A 56 -0.21 0.16 7.86
C MET A 56 1.15 -0.31 7.35
N LEU A 57 2.16 -0.41 8.22
CA LEU A 57 3.45 -0.98 7.82
C LEU A 57 3.31 -2.45 7.36
N VAL A 58 2.59 -3.28 8.13
CA VAL A 58 2.31 -4.68 7.76
C VAL A 58 1.52 -4.77 6.46
N ALA A 59 0.59 -3.84 6.24
CA ALA A 59 -0.28 -3.80 5.07
C ALA A 59 0.49 -3.71 3.76
N VAL A 60 1.55 -2.89 3.73
CA VAL A 60 2.14 -2.49 2.45
C VAL A 60 3.64 -2.65 2.34
N LEU A 61 4.40 -2.91 3.41
CA LEU A 61 5.88 -2.92 3.32
C LEU A 61 6.40 -3.80 2.17
N LEU A 62 6.04 -5.08 2.11
CA LEU A 62 6.50 -5.96 1.02
C LEU A 62 5.87 -5.63 -0.34
N LEU A 63 4.61 -5.19 -0.36
CA LEU A 63 3.92 -4.82 -1.61
C LEU A 63 4.58 -3.58 -2.24
N GLU A 64 4.89 -2.57 -1.44
CA GLU A 64 5.60 -1.36 -1.86
C GLU A 64 7.05 -1.67 -2.23
N MET A 65 7.72 -2.60 -1.54
CA MET A 65 9.03 -3.07 -2.00
C MET A 65 8.93 -3.70 -3.40
N GLY A 66 7.87 -4.46 -3.68
CA GLY A 66 7.59 -4.99 -5.02
C GLY A 66 7.41 -3.88 -6.06
N TRP A 67 6.63 -2.85 -5.73
CA TRP A 67 6.45 -1.67 -6.58
C TRP A 67 7.77 -0.93 -6.84
N ILE A 68 8.60 -0.72 -5.81
CA ILE A 68 9.91 -0.07 -5.92
C ILE A 68 10.84 -0.88 -6.83
N VAL A 69 10.89 -2.20 -6.66
CA VAL A 69 11.70 -3.07 -7.52
C VAL A 69 11.23 -2.99 -8.97
N ASP A 70 9.93 -2.98 -9.21
CA ASP A 70 9.34 -2.84 -10.54
C ASP A 70 9.67 -1.48 -11.18
N PHE A 71 9.57 -0.39 -10.41
CA PHE A 71 9.91 0.97 -10.85
C PHE A 71 11.39 1.15 -11.16
N LEU A 72 12.29 0.71 -10.28
CA LEU A 72 13.72 0.81 -10.53
C LEU A 72 14.14 -0.13 -11.67
N GLY A 73 13.54 -1.31 -11.75
CA GLY A 73 13.72 -2.25 -12.86
C GLY A 73 13.30 -1.64 -14.19
N SER A 74 12.15 -0.98 -14.27
CA SER A 74 11.68 -0.36 -15.50
C SER A 74 12.55 0.81 -15.95
N LEU A 75 13.14 1.58 -15.03
CA LEU A 75 14.15 2.59 -15.40
C LEU A 75 15.41 1.97 -16.02
N LEU A 76 15.87 0.82 -15.50
CA LEU A 76 17.03 0.11 -16.03
C LEU A 76 16.74 -0.62 -17.35
N LEU A 77 15.50 -1.06 -17.54
CA LEU A 77 15.03 -1.83 -18.69
C LEU A 77 14.28 -0.96 -19.73
N LEU A 78 14.58 0.34 -19.77
CA LEU A 78 14.08 1.30 -20.77
C LEU A 78 12.54 1.32 -20.90
N GLY A 79 11.85 1.22 -19.77
CA GLY A 79 10.39 1.25 -19.67
C GLY A 79 9.72 -0.13 -19.59
N THR A 80 10.48 -1.23 -19.71
CA THR A 80 9.93 -2.59 -19.53
C THR A 80 9.77 -2.91 -18.05
N THR A 81 8.56 -3.19 -17.59
CA THR A 81 8.25 -3.49 -16.18
C THR A 81 8.42 -4.99 -15.87
N PRO A 82 9.21 -5.37 -14.85
CA PRO A 82 9.33 -6.76 -14.42
C PRO A 82 8.02 -7.44 -13.98
N PHE A 83 7.11 -6.70 -13.35
CA PHE A 83 5.89 -7.21 -12.71
C PHE A 83 4.60 -6.56 -13.21
N GLY A 84 4.69 -5.46 -13.97
CA GLY A 84 3.52 -4.70 -14.43
C GLY A 84 2.85 -3.83 -13.35
N ALA A 85 3.45 -3.72 -12.16
CA ALA A 85 2.95 -2.87 -11.07
C ALA A 85 3.06 -1.38 -11.38
N VAL A 86 3.99 -0.99 -12.26
CA VAL A 86 4.23 0.40 -12.65
C VAL A 86 3.89 0.70 -14.11
N ASP A 87 3.18 -0.18 -14.83
CA ASP A 87 2.80 0.05 -16.23
C ASP A 87 2.09 1.40 -16.42
N TYR A 88 1.21 1.74 -15.48
CA TYR A 88 0.47 3.00 -15.49
C TYR A 88 1.39 4.24 -15.42
N MET A 89 2.61 4.13 -14.90
CA MET A 89 3.59 5.24 -14.88
C MET A 89 4.08 5.60 -16.29
N TYR A 90 3.96 4.67 -17.24
CA TYR A 90 4.33 4.88 -18.64
C TYR A 90 3.12 5.15 -19.54
N ASN A 91 1.88 5.11 -19.01
CA ASN A 91 0.69 5.42 -19.79
C ASN A 91 0.58 6.94 -20.07
N PRO A 92 0.62 7.38 -21.34
CA PRO A 92 0.50 8.80 -21.70
C PRO A 92 -0.92 9.36 -21.52
N GLU A 93 -1.94 8.50 -21.45
CA GLU A 93 -3.33 8.91 -21.20
C GLU A 93 -3.54 9.38 -19.77
N LEU A 94 -2.69 8.94 -18.83
CA LEU A 94 -2.72 9.40 -17.45
C LEU A 94 -1.98 10.72 -17.30
N ALA A 95 -2.63 11.68 -16.64
CA ALA A 95 -2.06 12.99 -16.37
C ALA A 95 -0.68 12.86 -15.68
N LEU A 96 0.29 13.68 -16.11
CA LEU A 96 1.63 13.65 -15.52
C LEU A 96 1.59 13.91 -14.01
N SER A 97 0.69 14.78 -13.54
CA SER A 97 0.47 15.05 -12.11
C SER A 97 0.12 13.79 -11.33
N VAL A 98 -0.76 12.93 -11.87
CA VAL A 98 -1.16 11.66 -11.25
C VAL A 98 0.05 10.74 -11.12
N ARG A 99 0.81 10.58 -12.20
CA ARG A 99 2.01 9.73 -12.20
C ARG A 99 3.07 10.24 -11.23
N LEU A 100 3.34 11.55 -11.20
CA LEU A 100 4.27 12.16 -10.25
C LEU A 100 3.81 12.02 -8.80
N LEU A 101 2.52 12.20 -8.51
CA LEU A 101 1.99 11.99 -7.17
C LEU A 101 2.09 10.53 -6.74
N SER A 102 1.97 9.59 -7.68
CA SER A 102 2.12 8.15 -7.42
C SER A 102 3.54 7.75 -6.99
N LEU A 103 4.54 8.62 -7.18
CA LEU A 103 5.88 8.40 -6.63
C LEU A 103 5.92 8.36 -5.10
N TYR A 104 4.81 8.64 -4.40
CA TYR A 104 4.72 8.37 -2.96
C TYR A 104 5.02 6.90 -2.61
N HIS A 105 4.80 5.96 -3.54
CA HIS A 105 5.18 4.55 -3.37
C HIS A 105 6.68 4.38 -3.04
N LEU A 106 7.55 5.27 -3.56
CA LEU A 106 8.98 5.28 -3.22
C LEU A 106 9.26 5.68 -1.77
N LEU A 107 8.35 6.41 -1.12
CA LEU A 107 8.56 6.99 0.21
C LEU A 107 7.75 6.30 1.30
N LEU A 108 6.52 5.86 0.99
CA LEU A 108 5.55 5.33 1.95
C LEU A 108 6.10 4.22 2.85
N PRO A 109 6.72 3.13 2.35
CA PRO A 109 7.21 2.08 3.23
C PRO A 109 8.27 2.59 4.21
N PHE A 110 9.13 3.53 3.80
CA PHE A 110 10.16 4.11 4.66
C PHE A 110 9.58 5.10 5.67
N VAL A 111 8.56 5.87 5.28
CA VAL A 111 7.79 6.72 6.19
C VAL A 111 7.13 5.86 7.27
N LEU A 112 6.48 4.76 6.89
CA LEU A 112 5.83 3.85 7.84
C LEU A 112 6.84 3.14 8.75
N LEU A 113 8.00 2.72 8.22
CA LEU A 113 9.11 2.19 9.01
C LEU A 113 9.58 3.22 10.04
N TRP A 114 9.75 4.48 9.63
CA TRP A 114 10.15 5.55 10.53
C TRP A 114 9.09 5.83 11.60
N LEU A 115 7.80 5.85 11.24
CA LEU A 115 6.71 6.00 12.23
C LEU A 115 6.75 4.87 13.26
N VAL A 116 6.90 3.62 12.82
CA VAL A 116 7.04 2.45 13.71
C VAL A 116 8.33 2.53 14.53
N TRP A 117 9.44 3.02 13.99
CA TRP A 117 10.66 3.25 14.76
C TRP A 117 10.45 4.28 15.87
N ARG A 118 9.71 5.37 15.60
CA ARG A 118 9.39 6.41 16.58
C ARG A 118 8.39 5.96 17.64
N LEU A 119 7.33 5.26 17.24
CA LEU A 119 6.17 4.90 18.08
C LEU A 119 6.28 3.50 18.70
N GLY A 120 7.18 2.67 18.17
CA GLY A 120 7.29 1.23 18.44
C GLY A 120 6.50 0.38 17.45
N TYR A 121 6.70 -0.93 17.54
CA TYR A 121 5.91 -1.92 16.80
C TYR A 121 4.94 -2.65 17.72
N ASP A 122 3.67 -2.74 17.33
CA ASP A 122 2.65 -3.54 18.02
C ASP A 122 2.58 -4.93 17.37
N ARG A 123 2.99 -5.97 18.11
CA ARG A 123 3.04 -7.35 17.61
C ARG A 123 1.65 -7.93 17.33
N ALA A 124 0.59 -7.35 17.87
CA ALA A 124 -0.78 -7.78 17.59
C ALA A 124 -1.39 -7.06 16.37
N ALA A 125 -0.70 -6.06 15.79
CA ALA A 125 -1.23 -5.26 14.69
C ALA A 125 -1.66 -6.08 13.47
N TRP A 126 -0.88 -7.12 13.12
CA TRP A 126 -1.21 -7.99 11.98
C TRP A 126 -2.53 -8.73 12.18
N LYS A 127 -2.88 -9.11 13.42
CA LYS A 127 -4.14 -9.82 13.74
C LYS A 127 -5.36 -8.94 13.47
N SER A 128 -5.24 -7.65 13.73
CA SER A 128 -6.28 -6.66 13.39
C SER A 128 -6.26 -6.33 11.91
N TRP A 129 -5.07 -6.22 11.31
CA TRP A 129 -4.94 -5.86 9.91
C TRP A 129 -5.48 -6.94 8.97
N ILE A 130 -5.14 -8.22 9.15
CA ILE A 130 -5.59 -9.29 8.24
C ILE A 130 -7.09 -9.22 7.94
N PRO A 131 -8.02 -9.25 8.92
CA PRO A 131 -9.45 -9.20 8.61
C PRO A 131 -9.87 -7.87 7.97
N ILE A 132 -9.25 -6.74 8.36
CA ILE A 132 -9.54 -5.42 7.77
C ILE A 132 -9.09 -5.38 6.30
N GLY A 133 -7.86 -5.81 6.02
CA GLY A 133 -7.29 -5.88 4.68
C GLY A 133 -8.08 -6.83 3.78
N MET A 134 -8.51 -7.99 4.28
CA MET A 134 -9.42 -8.86 3.54
C MET A 134 -10.75 -8.17 3.23
N GLY A 135 -11.30 -7.43 4.20
CA GLY A 135 -12.47 -6.59 3.97
C GLY A 135 -12.24 -5.55 2.87
N VAL A 136 -11.07 -4.89 2.85
CA VAL A 136 -10.70 -3.94 1.78
C VAL A 136 -10.67 -4.64 0.43
N LEU A 137 -10.05 -5.82 0.32
CA LEU A 137 -9.98 -6.58 -0.94
C LEU A 137 -11.37 -7.03 -1.42
N VAL A 138 -12.23 -7.50 -0.52
CA VAL A 138 -13.62 -7.85 -0.85
C VAL A 138 -14.39 -6.61 -1.30
N LEU A 139 -14.24 -5.48 -0.61
CA LEU A 139 -14.86 -4.22 -1.04
C LEU A 139 -14.31 -3.74 -2.38
N SER A 140 -13.01 -3.89 -2.65
CA SER A 140 -12.44 -3.64 -3.97
C SER A 140 -13.13 -4.50 -5.02
N PHE A 141 -13.31 -5.80 -4.79
CA PHE A 141 -13.99 -6.67 -5.74
C PHE A 141 -15.45 -6.28 -5.97
N LEU A 142 -16.19 -5.94 -4.91
CA LEU A 142 -17.62 -5.61 -5.00
C LEU A 142 -17.91 -4.21 -5.59
N LEU A 143 -17.00 -3.25 -5.39
CA LEU A 143 -17.23 -1.84 -5.72
C LEU A 143 -16.43 -1.36 -6.93
N SER A 144 -15.37 -2.08 -7.32
CA SER A 144 -14.62 -1.80 -8.54
C SER A 144 -15.18 -2.58 -9.74
N SER A 145 -14.58 -2.38 -10.91
CA SER A 145 -14.93 -3.10 -12.13
C SER A 145 -13.68 -3.79 -12.70
N PRO A 146 -13.83 -4.78 -13.59
CA PRO A 146 -12.71 -5.40 -14.29
C PRO A 146 -11.76 -4.39 -14.95
N GLU A 147 -12.29 -3.30 -15.48
CA GLU A 147 -11.53 -2.21 -16.11
C GLU A 147 -10.84 -1.33 -15.07
N ARG A 148 -11.40 -1.24 -13.86
CA ARG A 148 -10.83 -0.53 -12.71
C ARG A 148 -10.33 -1.55 -11.69
N ASN A 149 -9.36 -2.36 -12.08
CA ASN A 149 -8.83 -3.52 -11.34
C ASN A 149 -8.07 -3.15 -10.04
N VAL A 150 -8.74 -2.52 -9.09
CA VAL A 150 -8.17 -2.05 -7.82
C VAL A 150 -7.68 -3.24 -7.00
N ASN A 151 -6.44 -3.18 -6.52
CA ASN A 151 -5.76 -4.27 -5.79
C ASN A 151 -5.68 -5.58 -6.58
N TRP A 152 -5.78 -5.52 -7.91
CA TRP A 152 -5.67 -6.70 -8.79
C TRP A 152 -6.68 -7.80 -8.49
N VAL A 153 -7.84 -7.44 -7.94
CA VAL A 153 -8.92 -8.38 -7.57
C VAL A 153 -9.66 -8.97 -8.77
N TRP A 154 -9.40 -8.50 -9.99
CA TRP A 154 -9.94 -9.03 -11.24
C TRP A 154 -8.90 -9.69 -12.14
N GLY A 155 -7.61 -9.56 -11.86
CA GLY A 155 -6.52 -10.18 -12.62
C GLY A 155 -5.16 -9.60 -12.24
N PRO A 156 -4.04 -10.26 -12.58
CA PRO A 156 -2.71 -9.70 -12.34
C PRO A 156 -2.46 -8.52 -13.29
N GLY A 157 -1.95 -7.41 -12.76
CA GLY A 157 -1.65 -6.22 -13.56
C GLY A 157 -2.90 -5.40 -13.92
N GLY A 158 -2.84 -4.70 -15.06
CA GLY A 158 -3.91 -3.80 -15.51
C GLY A 158 -5.14 -4.50 -16.10
N GLU A 159 -5.00 -5.75 -16.55
CA GLU A 159 -6.03 -6.46 -17.31
C GLU A 159 -6.75 -7.52 -16.46
N PRO A 160 -8.08 -7.66 -16.60
CA PRO A 160 -8.81 -8.71 -15.93
C PRO A 160 -8.48 -10.08 -16.51
N GLN A 161 -8.43 -11.08 -15.64
CA GLN A 161 -8.13 -12.45 -16.00
C GLN A 161 -9.39 -13.17 -16.57
N GLN A 162 -9.19 -14.10 -17.50
CA GLN A 162 -10.29 -14.85 -18.17
C GLN A 162 -10.18 -16.38 -18.06
N TRP A 163 -9.24 -16.87 -17.26
CA TRP A 163 -8.81 -18.28 -17.17
C TRP A 163 -9.39 -19.01 -15.96
N MET A 164 -10.05 -18.30 -15.03
CA MET A 164 -10.79 -18.88 -13.92
C MET A 164 -11.99 -18.00 -13.51
N PRO A 165 -12.95 -18.52 -12.73
CA PRO A 165 -14.02 -17.69 -12.18
C PRO A 165 -13.48 -16.50 -11.36
N PRO A 166 -14.08 -15.29 -11.45
CA PRO A 166 -13.60 -14.11 -10.72
C PRO A 166 -13.52 -14.31 -9.19
N GLU A 167 -14.45 -15.06 -8.61
CA GLU A 167 -14.47 -15.36 -7.17
C GLU A 167 -13.32 -16.29 -6.77
N ALA A 168 -12.92 -17.21 -7.66
CA ALA A 168 -11.75 -18.06 -7.45
C ALA A 168 -10.47 -17.23 -7.49
N TRP A 169 -10.39 -16.26 -8.41
CA TRP A 169 -9.27 -15.32 -8.45
C TRP A 169 -9.23 -14.43 -7.19
N LEU A 170 -10.37 -13.90 -6.73
CA LEU A 170 -10.44 -13.17 -5.47
C LEU A 170 -9.93 -14.02 -4.30
N ALA A 171 -10.31 -15.30 -4.22
CA ALA A 171 -9.81 -16.21 -3.19
C ALA A 171 -8.28 -16.37 -3.25
N VAL A 172 -7.69 -16.45 -4.46
CA VAL A 172 -6.24 -16.45 -4.66
C VAL A 172 -5.62 -15.16 -4.11
N VAL A 173 -6.17 -13.98 -4.46
CA VAL A 173 -5.68 -12.69 -3.98
C VAL A 173 -5.74 -12.58 -2.46
N LEU A 174 -6.85 -13.00 -1.84
CA LEU A 174 -7.01 -13.03 -0.38
C LEU A 174 -5.93 -13.91 0.29
N VAL A 175 -5.67 -15.10 -0.25
CA VAL A 175 -4.65 -16.01 0.29
C VAL A 175 -3.24 -15.40 0.12
N ILE A 176 -2.90 -14.91 -1.07
CA ILE A 176 -1.59 -14.31 -1.35
C ILE A 176 -1.35 -13.11 -0.44
N CYS A 177 -2.28 -12.15 -0.38
CA CYS A 177 -2.15 -10.98 0.49
C CYS A 177 -2.05 -11.37 1.96
N GLY A 178 -2.82 -12.37 2.42
CA GLY A 178 -2.77 -12.86 3.80
C GLY A 178 -1.40 -13.44 4.16
N VAL A 179 -0.83 -14.24 3.26
CA VAL A 179 0.52 -14.79 3.41
C VAL A 179 1.56 -13.67 3.39
N VAL A 180 1.46 -12.71 2.46
CA VAL A 180 2.38 -11.56 2.37
C VAL A 180 2.34 -10.72 3.65
N TRP A 181 1.16 -10.40 4.19
CA TRP A 181 1.04 -9.64 5.44
C TRP A 181 1.60 -10.42 6.63
N TRP A 182 1.37 -11.73 6.68
CA TRP A 182 1.95 -12.60 7.70
C TRP A 182 3.49 -12.63 7.64
N ILE A 183 4.07 -12.83 6.45
CA ILE A 183 5.53 -12.79 6.25
C ILE A 183 6.08 -11.41 6.61
N THR A 184 5.40 -10.34 6.20
CA THR A 184 5.78 -8.97 6.54
C THR A 184 5.88 -8.78 8.05
N HIS A 185 4.89 -9.26 8.81
CA HIS A 185 4.93 -9.25 10.27
C HIS A 185 6.14 -10.00 10.82
N LEU A 186 6.39 -11.23 10.36
CA LEU A 186 7.53 -12.03 10.83
C LEU A 186 8.87 -11.35 10.56
N LEU A 187 9.03 -10.73 9.38
CA LEU A 187 10.25 -9.99 9.03
C LEU A 187 10.48 -8.79 9.94
N ILE A 188 9.45 -7.96 10.15
CA ILE A 188 9.54 -6.79 11.04
C ILE A 188 9.83 -7.23 12.47
N GLU A 189 9.17 -8.27 12.95
CA GLU A 189 9.37 -8.80 14.30
C GLU A 189 10.79 -9.36 14.49
N HIS A 190 11.30 -10.12 13.52
CA HIS A 190 12.66 -10.64 13.53
C HIS A 190 13.70 -9.52 13.52
N ALA A 191 13.58 -8.56 12.58
CA ALA A 191 14.47 -7.41 12.49
C ALA A 191 14.39 -6.54 13.76
N GLY A 192 13.19 -6.34 14.28
CA GLY A 192 12.93 -5.55 15.49
C GLY A 192 13.62 -6.14 16.72
N ARG A 193 13.57 -7.47 16.89
CA ARG A 193 14.32 -8.17 17.97
C ARG A 193 15.83 -7.99 17.83
N ARG A 194 16.35 -8.03 16.60
CA ARG A 194 17.79 -7.92 16.31
C ARG A 194 18.33 -6.50 16.48
N TRP A 195 17.53 -5.48 16.18
CA TRP A 195 17.96 -4.08 16.14
C TRP A 195 17.42 -3.23 17.30
N GLY A 196 16.85 -3.86 18.33
CA GLY A 196 16.39 -3.15 19.54
C GLY A 196 15.18 -2.24 19.29
N LEU A 197 14.34 -2.56 18.31
CA LEU A 197 13.10 -1.83 18.07
C LEU A 197 12.17 -1.98 19.28
N ARG A 198 11.59 -0.89 19.78
CA ARG A 198 10.60 -0.94 20.85
C ARG A 198 9.38 -1.75 20.39
N MET A 199 9.08 -2.85 21.05
CA MET A 199 7.94 -3.71 20.73
C MET A 199 6.96 -3.80 21.89
N SER A 200 5.67 -3.95 21.58
CA SER A 200 4.72 -4.44 22.57
C SER A 200 5.08 -5.88 22.97
N PRO A 201 4.63 -6.33 24.17
CA PRO A 201 4.50 -7.76 24.43
C PRO A 201 3.79 -8.48 23.28
#